data_AF-A0A356BV44-F1
#
_entry.id   AF-A0A356BV44-F1
#
_cell.length_a   1.000
_cell.length_b   1.000
_cell.length_c   1.000
_cell.angle_alpha   90.00
_cell.angle_beta   90.00
_cell.angle_gamma   90.00
#
_symmetry.space_group_name_H-M   'P 1'
#
loop_
_entity.id
_entity.type
_entity.pdbx_description
1 polymer ?
#
loop_
_entity_poly.entity_id
_entity_poly.type
_entity_poly.pdbx_seq_one_letter_code
_entity_poly.pdbx_strand_id
1 'polypeptide(L)'
;MDLTRRDLASRTKRGLHFIIASIVLWTGILLVWLLPVESVLTRNLLTFFCTAPLMPLAFLISKVLKAEFSAKDNALNNLGILFSINQFLYILIAMWAYAAAPTNMVMILAMIFGAHLLPFSWLYQSRAYF
;
A
#
# COMPACT_ATOMS: atom_id res chain seq x y z
N MET A 1 -1.73 -1.06 -26.02
CA MET A 1 -1.67 -0.74 -24.58
C MET A 1 -2.74 -1.49 -23.77
N ASP A 2 -4.00 -1.53 -24.20
CA ASP A 2 -5.07 -2.19 -23.41
C ASP A 2 -4.95 -3.72 -23.31
N LEU A 3 -4.49 -4.41 -24.36
CA LEU A 3 -4.23 -5.86 -24.29
C LEU A 3 -3.16 -6.18 -23.23
N THR A 4 -2.07 -5.41 -23.21
CA THR A 4 -0.98 -5.53 -22.23
C THR A 4 -1.46 -5.28 -20.80
N ARG A 5 -2.37 -4.31 -20.59
CA ARG A 5 -2.99 -4.04 -19.29
C ARG A 5 -3.91 -5.17 -18.86
N ARG A 6 -4.74 -5.70 -19.76
CA ARG A 6 -5.65 -6.82 -19.47
C ARG A 6 -4.89 -8.09 -19.11
N ASP A 7 -3.80 -8.38 -19.84
CA ASP A 7 -2.88 -9.47 -19.53
C ASP A 7 -2.31 -9.32 -18.11
N LEU A 8 -1.72 -8.15 -17.83
CA LEU A 8 -1.16 -7.84 -16.51
C LEU A 8 -2.21 -8.01 -15.41
N ALA A 9 -3.40 -7.42 -15.60
CA ALA A 9 -4.50 -7.50 -14.65
C ALA A 9 -5.00 -8.93 -14.42
N SER A 10 -5.02 -9.77 -15.44
CA SER A 10 -5.41 -11.18 -15.31
C SER A 10 -4.39 -11.96 -14.46
N ARG A 11 -3.09 -11.79 -14.77
CA ARG A 11 -1.98 -12.51 -14.14
C ARG A 11 -1.76 -12.09 -12.68
N THR A 12 -1.85 -10.81 -12.38
CA THR A 12 -1.69 -10.28 -11.02
C THR A 12 -2.97 -10.38 -10.17
N LYS A 13 -4.04 -10.97 -10.71
CA LYS A 13 -5.39 -10.99 -10.12
C LYS A 13 -5.85 -9.57 -9.74
N ARG A 14 -5.65 -8.64 -10.67
CA ARG A 14 -6.02 -7.21 -10.57
C ARG A 14 -5.40 -6.51 -9.36
N GLY A 15 -4.22 -6.96 -8.92
CA GLY A 15 -3.52 -6.38 -7.77
C GLY A 15 -4.15 -6.67 -6.40
N LEU A 16 -5.14 -7.56 -6.31
CA LEU A 16 -5.92 -7.78 -5.07
C LEU A 16 -5.08 -8.13 -3.84
N HIS A 17 -3.92 -8.74 -4.03
CA HIS A 17 -2.98 -9.06 -2.96
C HIS A 17 -2.51 -7.82 -2.19
N PHE A 18 -2.35 -6.66 -2.85
CA PHE A 18 -2.02 -5.40 -2.18
C PHE A 18 -3.22 -4.80 -1.41
N ILE A 19 -4.44 -4.91 -1.95
CA ILE A 19 -5.65 -4.43 -1.28
C ILE A 19 -5.92 -5.24 -0.01
N ILE A 20 -5.84 -6.56 -0.10
CA ILE A 20 -6.02 -7.45 1.06
C ILE A 20 -4.91 -7.20 2.09
N ALA A 21 -3.65 -7.04 1.66
CA ALA A 21 -2.57 -6.65 2.57
C ALA A 21 -2.91 -5.35 3.28
N SER A 22 -3.37 -4.32 2.55
CA SER A 22 -3.75 -3.03 3.10
C SER A 22 -4.85 -3.13 4.16
N ILE A 23 -5.89 -3.94 3.94
CA ILE A 23 -6.94 -4.19 4.94
C ILE A 23 -6.34 -4.74 6.24
N VAL A 24 -5.40 -5.70 6.13
CA VAL A 24 -4.72 -6.26 7.31
C VAL A 24 -3.89 -5.19 8.03
N LEU A 25 -3.16 -4.35 7.30
CA LEU A 25 -2.36 -3.27 7.90
C LEU A 25 -3.25 -2.24 8.61
N TRP A 26 -4.34 -1.80 7.98
CA TRP A 26 -5.28 -0.85 8.57
C TRP A 26 -6.02 -1.43 9.77
N THR A 27 -6.26 -2.74 9.77
CA THR A 27 -6.75 -3.44 10.97
C THR A 27 -5.72 -3.38 12.09
N GLY A 28 -4.43 -3.60 11.79
CA GLY A 28 -3.34 -3.43 12.76
C GLY A 28 -3.23 -2.00 13.30
N ILE A 29 -3.35 -0.99 12.43
CA ILE A 29 -3.39 0.42 12.82
C ILE A 29 -4.58 0.69 13.74
N LEU A 30 -5.78 0.21 13.38
CA LEU A 30 -6.96 0.33 14.24
C LEU A 30 -6.70 -0.24 15.63
N LEU A 31 -6.11 -1.42 15.73
CA LEU A 31 -5.76 -2.04 17.01
C LEU A 31 -4.78 -1.17 17.82
N VAL A 32 -3.75 -0.59 17.20
CA VAL A 32 -2.85 0.36 17.87
C VAL A 32 -3.60 1.54 18.49
N TRP A 33 -4.62 2.06 17.79
CA TRP A 33 -5.41 3.20 18.27
C TRP A 33 -6.46 2.85 19.32
N LEU A 34 -6.80 1.56 19.47
CA LEU A 34 -7.62 1.06 20.57
C LEU A 34 -6.81 0.77 21.84
N LEU A 35 -5.49 0.64 21.75
CA LEU A 35 -4.63 0.43 22.92
C LEU A 35 -4.53 1.69 23.79
N PRO A 36 -4.42 1.54 25.13
CA PRO A 36 -4.30 2.66 26.07
C PRO A 36 -2.86 3.23 26.12
N VAL A 37 -2.32 3.64 24.97
CA VAL A 37 -0.98 4.26 24.87
C VAL A 37 -1.11 5.77 25.11
N GLU A 38 -0.52 6.33 26.15
CA GLU A 38 -0.73 7.76 26.46
C GLU A 38 0.01 8.69 25.48
N SER A 39 1.20 8.29 25.03
CA SER A 39 2.03 9.10 24.12
C SER A 39 1.53 8.99 22.67
N VAL A 40 1.11 10.13 22.10
CA VAL A 40 0.76 10.26 20.67
C VAL A 40 1.94 9.88 19.78
N LEU A 41 3.16 10.26 20.18
CA LEU A 41 4.37 9.97 19.42
C LEU A 41 4.62 8.45 19.34
N THR A 42 4.42 7.74 20.46
CA THR A 42 4.54 6.27 20.51
C THR A 42 3.46 5.60 19.66
N ARG A 43 2.19 6.06 19.74
CA ARG A 43 1.11 5.54 18.86
C ARG A 43 1.44 5.71 17.39
N ASN A 44 1.96 6.87 17.02
CA ASN A 44 2.35 7.20 15.66
C ASN A 44 3.51 6.33 15.16
N LEU A 45 4.51 6.07 16.01
CA LEU A 45 5.61 5.18 15.68
C LEU A 45 5.11 3.74 15.46
N LEU A 46 4.23 3.26 16.34
CA LEU A 46 3.59 1.95 16.19
C LEU A 46 2.76 1.87 14.90
N THR A 47 1.98 2.91 14.60
CA THR A 47 1.21 3.05 13.35
C THR A 47 2.13 2.95 12.14
N PHE A 48 3.27 3.64 12.18
CA PHE A 48 4.27 3.56 11.10
C PHE A 48 4.83 2.15 10.96
N PHE A 49 5.17 1.47 12.05
CA PHE A 49 5.64 0.08 12.00
C PHE A 49 4.60 -0.91 11.47
N CYS A 50 3.30 -0.68 11.70
CA CYS A 50 2.26 -1.48 11.06
C CYS A 50 2.33 -1.41 9.53
N THR A 51 2.93 -0.37 8.93
CA THR A 51 3.04 -0.25 7.47
C THR A 51 4.24 -1.00 6.87
N ALA A 52 5.29 -1.23 7.66
CA ALA A 52 6.53 -1.86 7.21
C ALA A 52 6.36 -3.26 6.55
N PRO A 53 5.49 -4.16 7.05
CA PRO A 53 5.34 -5.49 6.47
C PRO A 53 4.47 -5.53 5.20
N LEU A 54 4.07 -4.39 4.61
CA LEU A 54 3.21 -4.35 3.41
C LEU A 54 3.71 -5.27 2.30
N MET A 55 4.98 -5.11 1.89
CA MET A 55 5.58 -5.88 0.80
C MET A 55 5.64 -7.39 1.07
N PRO A 56 6.21 -7.85 2.20
CA PRO A 56 6.23 -9.28 2.48
C PRO A 56 4.81 -9.86 2.63
N LEU A 57 3.88 -9.11 3.22
CA LEU A 57 2.49 -9.55 3.35
C LEU A 57 1.78 -9.67 1.99
N ALA A 58 1.92 -8.67 1.12
CA ALA A 58 1.37 -8.70 -0.23
C ALA A 58 1.95 -9.86 -1.06
N PHE A 59 3.24 -10.16 -0.90
CA PHE A 59 3.87 -11.32 -1.53
C PHE A 59 3.28 -12.65 -1.04
N LEU A 60 3.11 -12.82 0.28
CA LEU A 60 2.49 -14.02 0.85
C LEU A 60 1.05 -14.19 0.35
N ILE A 61 0.26 -13.13 0.35
CA ILE A 61 -1.12 -13.15 -0.15
C ILE A 61 -1.15 -13.48 -1.65
N SER A 62 -0.19 -12.99 -2.44
CA SER A 62 -0.11 -13.31 -3.87
C SER A 62 0.04 -14.82 -4.10
N LYS A 63 0.82 -15.50 -3.26
CA LYS A 63 0.96 -16.97 -3.32
C LYS A 63 -0.35 -17.68 -3.01
N VAL A 64 -1.08 -17.22 -1.98
CA VAL A 64 -2.41 -17.77 -1.62
C VAL A 64 -3.41 -17.60 -2.76
N LEU A 65 -3.43 -16.43 -3.40
CA LEU A 65 -4.33 -16.12 -4.52
C LEU A 65 -3.90 -16.74 -5.85
N LYS A 66 -2.73 -17.39 -5.90
CA LYS A 66 -2.06 -17.81 -7.15
C LYS A 66 -1.94 -16.64 -8.14
N ALA A 67 -1.70 -15.45 -7.61
CA ALA A 67 -1.42 -14.24 -8.36
C ALA A 67 0.08 -14.15 -8.64
N GLU A 68 0.42 -13.80 -9.87
CA GLU A 68 1.80 -13.47 -10.21
C GLU A 68 2.16 -12.13 -9.58
N PHE A 69 3.19 -12.13 -8.73
CA PHE A 69 3.60 -10.93 -8.00
C PHE A 69 4.25 -9.87 -8.91
N SER A 70 5.00 -10.32 -9.92
CA SER A 70 5.62 -9.45 -10.93
C SER A 70 5.71 -10.19 -12.26
N ALA A 71 4.97 -9.71 -13.26
CA ALA A 71 4.92 -10.23 -14.61
C ALA A 71 6.05 -9.63 -15.45
N LYS A 72 7.29 -10.11 -15.29
CA LYS A 72 8.51 -9.46 -15.81
C LYS A 72 8.56 -9.30 -17.34
N ASP A 73 7.89 -10.19 -18.06
CA ASP A 73 7.75 -10.20 -19.52
C ASP A 73 6.68 -9.21 -20.02
N ASN A 74 5.82 -8.69 -19.14
CA ASN A 74 4.85 -7.69 -19.49
C ASN A 74 5.49 -6.29 -19.52
N ALA A 75 5.34 -5.58 -20.63
CA ALA A 75 5.95 -4.25 -20.84
C ALA A 75 5.53 -3.18 -19.81
N LEU A 76 4.41 -3.37 -19.11
CA LEU A 76 3.91 -2.44 -18.09
C LEU A 76 4.34 -2.80 -16.67
N ASN A 77 5.06 -3.91 -16.46
CA ASN A 77 5.56 -4.28 -15.14
C ASN A 77 6.53 -3.23 -14.58
N ASN A 78 7.40 -2.68 -15.42
CA ASN A 78 8.31 -1.60 -15.02
C ASN A 78 7.57 -0.32 -14.61
N LEU A 79 6.40 -0.05 -15.19
CA LEU A 79 5.56 1.07 -14.79
C LEU A 79 4.95 0.84 -13.40
N GLY A 80 4.51 -0.39 -13.09
CA GLY A 80 4.05 -0.75 -11.75
C GLY A 80 5.16 -0.64 -10.69
N ILE A 81 6.39 -1.01 -11.05
CA ILE A 81 7.57 -0.82 -10.19
C ILE A 81 7.83 0.68 -9.97
N LEU A 82 7.76 1.50 -11.01
CA LEU A 82 7.92 2.95 -10.90
C LEU A 82 6.88 3.57 -9.94
N PHE A 83 5.61 3.17 -10.07
CA PHE A 83 4.57 3.59 -9.14
C PHE A 83 4.89 3.19 -7.70
N SER A 84 5.41 1.97 -7.49
CA SER A 84 5.80 1.49 -6.16
C SER A 84 6.98 2.27 -5.57
N ILE A 85 7.98 2.62 -6.39
CA ILE A 85 9.15 3.41 -5.96
C ILE A 85 8.73 4.80 -5.48
N ASN A 86 7.66 5.37 -6.01
CA ASN A 86 7.11 6.65 -5.55
C ASN A 86 6.74 6.64 -4.05
N GLN A 87 6.50 5.47 -3.45
CA GLN A 87 6.26 5.33 -2.00
C GLN A 87 7.43 5.84 -1.16
N PHE A 88 8.67 5.78 -1.66
CA PHE A 88 9.84 6.31 -0.95
C PHE A 88 9.83 7.83 -0.83
N LEU A 89 9.13 8.56 -1.69
CA LEU A 89 8.96 10.00 -1.51
C LEU A 89 7.95 10.28 -0.39
N TYR A 90 6.92 9.45 -0.29
CA TYR A 90 5.89 9.60 0.73
C TYR A 90 6.37 9.29 2.15
N ILE A 91 7.40 8.44 2.31
CA ILE A 91 8.01 8.20 3.62
C ILE A 91 8.56 9.50 4.22
N LEU A 92 9.10 10.41 3.38
CA LEU A 92 9.64 11.69 3.84
C LEU A 92 8.52 12.59 4.39
N ILE A 93 7.37 12.58 3.74
CA ILE A 93 6.17 13.30 4.19
C ILE A 93 5.67 12.72 5.52
N ALA A 94 5.65 11.39 5.65
CA ALA A 94 5.24 10.73 6.89
C ALA A 94 6.19 11.04 8.06
N MET A 95 7.51 11.02 7.82
CA MET A 95 8.51 11.36 8.85
C MET A 95 8.45 12.85 9.22
N TRP A 96 8.22 13.74 8.26
CA TRP A 96 7.97 15.15 8.54
C TRP A 96 6.70 15.33 9.39
N ALA A 97 5.61 14.67 9.04
CA ALA A 97 4.35 14.73 9.79
C ALA A 97 4.50 14.19 11.22
N TYR A 98 5.29 13.14 11.41
CA TYR A 98 5.62 12.61 12.74
C TYR A 98 6.26 13.66 13.64
N ALA A 99 7.17 14.48 13.09
CA ALA A 99 7.87 15.52 13.85
C ALA A 99 7.08 16.83 13.99
N ALA A 100 6.46 17.30 12.90
CA ALA A 100 5.87 18.63 12.80
C ALA A 100 4.35 18.67 13.07
N ALA A 101 3.63 17.56 12.84
CA ALA A 101 2.17 17.49 12.96
C ALA A 101 1.69 16.13 13.51
N PRO A 102 2.17 15.69 14.70
CA PRO A 102 1.93 14.34 15.20
C PRO A 102 0.43 14.03 15.40
N THR A 103 -0.39 15.00 15.78
CA THR A 103 -1.84 14.81 15.93
C THR A 103 -2.55 14.48 14.61
N ASN A 104 -1.99 14.89 13.47
CA ASN A 104 -2.57 14.72 12.14
C ASN A 104 -1.94 13.56 11.35
N MET A 105 -0.96 12.86 11.91
CA MET A 105 -0.14 11.90 11.17
C MET A 105 -0.95 10.76 10.56
N VAL A 106 -1.94 10.20 11.26
CA VAL A 106 -2.77 9.10 10.73
C VAL A 106 -3.60 9.54 9.53
N MET A 107 -4.17 10.74 9.59
CA MET A 107 -4.91 11.32 8.46
C MET A 107 -3.98 11.53 7.27
N ILE A 108 -2.77 12.06 7.49
CA ILE A 108 -1.76 12.25 6.44
C ILE A 108 -1.34 10.91 5.83
N LEU A 109 -1.12 9.88 6.65
CA LEU A 109 -0.84 8.52 6.17
C LEU A 109 -1.99 7.96 5.33
N ALA A 110 -3.24 8.15 5.77
CA ALA A 110 -4.41 7.71 5.01
C ALA A 110 -4.48 8.37 3.62
N MET A 111 -4.22 9.67 3.54
CA MET A 111 -4.17 10.39 2.27
C MET A 111 -3.04 9.88 1.36
N ILE A 112 -1.85 9.65 1.92
CA ILE A 112 -0.70 9.08 1.19
C ILE A 112 -1.05 7.72 0.59
N PHE A 113 -1.57 6.80 1.42
CA PHE A 113 -1.93 5.44 0.97
C PHE A 113 -3.02 5.49 -0.09
N GLY A 114 -4.08 6.29 0.12
CA GLY A 114 -5.14 6.46 -0.86
C GLY A 114 -4.62 7.00 -2.20
N ALA A 115 -3.84 8.08 -2.17
CA ALA A 115 -3.27 8.68 -3.38
C ALA A 115 -2.34 7.72 -4.13
N HIS A 116 -1.53 6.94 -3.41
CA HIS A 116 -0.63 5.95 -4.00
C HIS A 116 -1.36 4.82 -4.73
N LEU A 117 -2.56 4.45 -4.28
CA LEU A 117 -3.37 3.39 -4.89
C LEU A 117 -4.02 3.82 -6.21
N LEU A 118 -4.29 5.12 -6.43
CA LEU A 118 -5.01 5.60 -7.60
C LEU A 118 -4.38 5.21 -8.96
N PRO A 119 -3.05 5.34 -9.18
CA PRO A 119 -2.42 4.89 -10.43
C PRO A 119 -2.59 3.39 -10.71
N PHE A 120 -2.67 2.58 -9.65
CA PHE A 120 -2.87 1.14 -9.75
C PHE A 120 -4.29 0.75 -10.15
N SER A 121 -5.30 1.58 -9.84
CA SER A 121 -6.67 1.39 -10.36
C SER A 121 -6.69 1.32 -11.89
N TRP A 122 -5.91 2.21 -12.52
CA TRP A 122 -5.73 2.25 -13.96
C TRP A 122 -4.84 1.10 -14.44
N LEU A 123 -3.71 0.84 -13.78
CA LEU A 123 -2.77 -0.21 -14.21
C LEU A 123 -3.43 -1.61 -14.21
N TYR A 124 -4.15 -1.95 -13.14
CA TYR A 124 -4.77 -3.25 -12.94
C TYR A 124 -6.23 -3.35 -13.39
N GLN A 125 -6.80 -2.26 -13.92
CA GLN A 125 -8.21 -2.20 -14.32
C GLN A 125 -9.15 -2.72 -13.23
N SER A 126 -8.93 -2.27 -12.00
CA SER A 126 -9.51 -2.87 -10.80
C SER A 126 -10.38 -1.88 -10.07
N ARG A 127 -11.64 -2.28 -9.80
CA ARG A 127 -12.56 -1.48 -8.97
C ARG A 127 -12.18 -1.47 -7.48
N ALA A 128 -11.34 -2.41 -7.04
CA ALA A 128 -10.91 -2.53 -5.65
C ALA A 128 -9.94 -1.41 -5.21
N TYR A 129 -9.54 -0.54 -6.14
CA TYR A 129 -8.64 0.61 -5.89
C TYR A 129 -9.39 1.95 -5.89
N PHE A 130 -10.74 1.93 -5.92
CA PHE A 130 -11.61 3.08 -5.73
C PHE A 130 -12.24 3.07 -4.34
#